data_AF-A0A093CD42-F1
#
_entry.id   AF-A0A093CD42-F1
#
_cell.length_a   1.000
_cell.length_b   1.000
_cell.length_c   1.000
_cell.angle_alpha   90.00
_cell.angle_beta   90.00
_cell.angle_gamma   90.00
#
_symmetry.space_group_name_H-M   'P 1'
#
loop_
_entity.id
_entity.type
_entity.pdbx_description
1 polymer ?
#
loop_
_entity_poly.entity_id
_entity_poly.type
_entity_poly.pdbx_seq_one_letter_code
_entity_poly.pdbx_strand_id
1 'polypeptide(L)'
;LPGVVRAVKETLSSQFVENCKGVVQRLTLQEHKMVWNRTTHLWNDYEKIIHQRTNTAPFDLVPQEEGAGVAVRVMKPLDAAELSLETVYEKFHPSVQSFTDVIGHYISGERPKGIQETEQMLKVGTTLTGVGELVLDNATIKLQPPKQGMPYYLSDVDFDTLLQKQESNVRFWKILTVVFGLATCAVLFFILRKQYRHHRERQHLKQMQDEFRQAQERLMREVNAEGGETLKNACVICLSSTKSCVFLECGHVCSCNECYQALPEPKRCPICRQGISRVVPLYNS
;
A
#
# COMPACT_ATOMS: atom_id res chain seq x y z
N LEU A 1 -15.26 7.79 37.70
CA LEU A 1 -15.49 7.86 39.16
C LEU A 1 -14.61 6.83 39.83
N PRO A 2 -13.55 7.25 40.56
CA PRO A 2 -12.79 6.36 41.41
C PRO A 2 -13.59 6.05 42.68
N GLY A 3 -13.52 4.81 43.15
CA GLY A 3 -14.14 4.40 44.41
C GLY A 3 -13.67 3.03 44.87
N VAL A 4 -13.83 2.77 46.16
CA VAL A 4 -13.52 1.49 46.78
C VAL A 4 -14.72 0.57 46.64
N VAL A 5 -14.48 -0.66 46.18
CA VAL A 5 -15.51 -1.68 45.99
C VAL A 5 -16.06 -2.15 47.34
N ARG A 6 -17.37 -2.01 47.55
CA ARG A 6 -18.10 -2.47 48.73
C ARG A 6 -19.29 -3.33 48.31
N ALA A 7 -19.41 -4.54 48.88
CA ALA A 7 -20.57 -5.38 48.62
C ALA A 7 -21.84 -4.81 49.28
N VAL A 8 -22.99 -4.92 48.60
CA VAL A 8 -24.27 -4.41 49.12
C VAL A 8 -24.89 -5.39 50.11
N LYS A 9 -24.80 -6.69 49.83
CA LYS A 9 -25.37 -7.76 50.65
C LYS A 9 -24.35 -8.86 50.87
N GLU A 10 -24.32 -9.84 49.97
CA GLU A 10 -23.46 -11.01 50.05
C GLU A 10 -22.18 -10.79 49.24
N THR A 11 -21.09 -11.34 49.76
CA THR A 11 -19.80 -11.40 49.06
C THR A 11 -19.62 -12.80 48.48
N LEU A 12 -18.93 -12.88 47.34
CA LEU A 12 -18.44 -14.13 46.80
C LEU A 12 -17.15 -14.50 47.54
N SER A 13 -17.04 -15.75 48.00
CA SER A 13 -15.81 -16.28 48.57
C SER A 13 -15.03 -17.05 47.51
N SER A 14 -13.70 -16.92 47.54
CA SER A 14 -12.81 -17.75 46.72
C SER A 14 -13.02 -19.24 47.05
N GLN A 15 -12.91 -20.09 46.01
CA GLN A 15 -12.98 -21.55 46.18
C GLN A 15 -11.64 -22.15 46.62
N PHE A 16 -10.54 -21.45 46.36
CA PHE A 16 -9.17 -21.97 46.55
C PHE A 16 -8.38 -21.24 47.64
N VAL A 17 -8.78 -20.02 48.02
CA VAL A 17 -8.06 -19.17 48.97
C VAL A 17 -8.98 -18.77 50.14
N GLU A 18 -8.58 -19.13 51.35
CA GLU A 18 -9.31 -18.75 52.55
C GLU A 18 -9.32 -17.23 52.76
N ASN A 19 -10.42 -16.69 53.29
CA ASN A 19 -10.63 -15.28 53.60
C ASN A 19 -10.55 -14.31 52.38
N CYS A 20 -10.47 -14.81 51.15
CA CYS A 20 -10.56 -13.97 49.96
C CYS A 20 -12.03 -13.74 49.56
N LYS A 21 -12.49 -12.49 49.68
CA LYS A 21 -13.87 -12.07 49.38
C LYS A 21 -13.91 -11.06 48.24
N GLY A 22 -14.87 -11.22 47.33
CA GLY A 22 -15.05 -10.35 46.18
C GLY A 22 -16.51 -10.18 45.78
N VAL A 23 -16.72 -9.39 44.74
CA VAL A 23 -18.04 -9.05 44.18
C VAL A 23 -18.21 -9.58 42.75
N VAL A 24 -17.09 -9.87 42.07
CA VAL A 24 -17.08 -10.62 40.82
C VAL A 24 -16.06 -11.73 40.95
N GLN A 25 -16.41 -12.94 40.51
CA GLN A 25 -15.54 -14.12 40.51
C GLN A 25 -15.61 -14.77 39.14
N ARG A 26 -14.45 -15.02 38.53
CA ARG A 26 -14.31 -15.73 37.27
C ARG A 26 -13.43 -16.95 37.49
N LEU A 27 -13.97 -18.11 37.20
CA LEU A 27 -13.28 -19.39 37.23
C LEU A 27 -13.07 -19.85 35.79
N THR A 28 -11.83 -20.03 35.38
CA THR A 28 -11.47 -20.42 34.01
C THR A 28 -10.61 -21.67 34.05
N LEU A 29 -11.07 -22.71 33.34
CA LEU A 29 -10.29 -23.89 33.01
C LEU A 29 -9.82 -23.76 31.56
N GLN A 30 -8.51 -23.72 31.37
CA GLN A 30 -7.87 -23.50 30.09
C GLN A 30 -6.98 -24.69 29.73
N GLU A 31 -7.21 -25.30 28.57
CA GLU A 31 -6.35 -26.33 27.99
C GLU A 31 -5.15 -25.68 27.31
N HIS A 32 -3.96 -26.19 27.60
CA HIS A 32 -2.74 -25.87 26.85
C HIS A 32 -2.34 -27.10 26.04
N LYS A 33 -2.20 -26.92 24.73
CA LYS A 33 -1.76 -27.97 23.81
C LYS A 33 -0.83 -27.41 22.73
N MET A 34 -0.05 -28.30 22.11
CA MET A 34 0.68 -27.98 20.89
C MET A 34 -0.04 -28.58 19.71
N VAL A 35 -0.16 -27.81 18.63
CA VAL A 35 -0.77 -28.26 17.38
C VAL A 35 0.29 -28.23 16.29
N TRP A 36 0.42 -29.33 15.55
CA TRP A 36 1.33 -29.45 14.43
C TRP A 36 0.81 -28.65 13.24
N ASN A 37 1.57 -27.64 12.81
CA ASN A 37 1.26 -26.89 11.61
C ASN A 37 1.82 -27.62 10.37
N ARG A 38 0.93 -28.11 9.51
CA ARG A 38 1.30 -28.86 8.29
C ARG A 38 2.07 -28.02 7.27
N THR A 39 1.91 -26.70 7.26
CA THR A 39 2.55 -25.81 6.29
C THR A 39 3.96 -25.42 6.73
N THR A 40 4.15 -25.12 8.01
CA THR A 40 5.46 -24.70 8.54
C THR A 40 6.28 -25.86 9.11
N HIS A 41 5.68 -27.05 9.27
CA HIS A 41 6.30 -28.20 9.94
C HIS A 41 6.82 -27.86 11.35
N LEU A 42 6.10 -27.00 12.07
CA LEU A 42 6.42 -26.59 13.43
C LEU A 42 5.26 -26.88 14.37
N TRP A 43 5.59 -27.19 15.62
CA TRP A 43 4.62 -27.25 16.70
C TRP A 43 4.33 -25.84 17.21
N ASN A 44 3.07 -25.43 17.12
CA ASN A 44 2.60 -24.15 17.63
C ASN A 44 1.85 -24.34 18.94
N ASP A 45 2.09 -23.45 19.89
CA ASP A 45 1.32 -23.40 21.12
C ASP A 45 -0.09 -22.92 20.86
N TYR A 46 -1.04 -23.60 21.48
CA TYR A 46 -2.46 -23.34 21.34
C TYR A 46 -3.14 -23.45 22.71
N GLU A 47 -3.93 -22.44 23.03
CA GLU A 47 -4.65 -22.34 24.29
C GLU A 47 -6.15 -22.31 24.00
N LYS A 48 -6.92 -23.03 24.79
CA LYS A 48 -8.38 -23.12 24.63
C LYS A 48 -9.07 -23.10 25.97
N ILE A 49 -9.98 -22.17 26.16
CA ILE A 49 -10.86 -22.18 27.33
C ILE A 49 -11.80 -23.38 27.20
N ILE A 50 -11.68 -24.33 28.14
CA ILE A 50 -12.55 -25.52 28.25
C ILE A 50 -13.86 -25.12 28.91
N HIS A 51 -13.76 -24.37 30.01
CA HIS A 51 -14.90 -23.95 30.79
C HIS A 51 -14.61 -22.59 31.43
N GLN A 52 -15.59 -21.70 31.42
CA GLN A 52 -15.53 -20.44 32.15
C GLN A 52 -16.86 -20.20 32.85
N ARG A 53 -16.80 -19.96 34.16
CA ARG A 53 -17.95 -19.54 34.96
C ARG A 53 -17.66 -18.15 35.52
N THR A 54 -18.66 -17.27 35.47
CA THR A 54 -18.54 -15.95 36.09
C THR A 54 -19.74 -15.68 36.98
N ASN A 55 -19.47 -15.45 38.25
CA ASN A 55 -20.45 -15.11 39.28
C ASN A 55 -20.32 -13.63 39.62
N THR A 56 -21.44 -12.98 39.91
CA THR A 56 -21.47 -11.56 40.30
C THR A 56 -22.40 -11.36 41.49
N ALA A 57 -22.01 -10.48 42.40
CA ALA A 57 -22.80 -10.00 43.51
C ALA A 57 -22.96 -8.49 43.40
N PRO A 58 -24.11 -7.89 43.79
CA PRO A 58 -24.30 -6.45 43.74
C PRO A 58 -23.31 -5.70 44.64
N PHE A 59 -22.70 -4.64 44.10
CA PHE A 59 -21.71 -3.82 44.80
C PHE A 59 -21.84 -2.34 44.48
N ASP A 60 -21.36 -1.52 45.40
CA ASP A 60 -21.30 -0.07 45.31
C ASP A 60 -19.84 0.37 45.29
N LEU A 61 -19.54 1.43 44.54
CA LEU A 61 -18.28 2.16 44.62
C LEU A 61 -18.47 3.28 45.64
N VAL A 62 -17.72 3.21 46.73
CA VAL A 62 -17.77 4.18 47.83
C VAL A 62 -16.52 5.05 47.79
N PRO A 63 -16.61 6.37 48.01
CA PRO A 63 -15.42 7.21 48.12
C PRO A 63 -14.46 6.68 49.18
N GLN A 64 -13.16 6.87 48.93
CA GLN A 64 -12.11 6.43 49.85
C GLN A 64 -12.06 7.27 51.14
N GLU A 65 -12.50 8.54 51.08
CA GLU A 65 -12.60 9.43 52.24
C GLU A 65 -13.98 9.36 52.87
N GLU A 66 -14.04 9.05 54.18
CA GLU A 66 -15.27 9.01 54.95
C GLU A 66 -15.86 10.43 55.11
N GLY A 67 -17.00 10.69 54.47
CA GLY A 67 -17.84 11.87 54.73
C GLY A 67 -18.08 12.82 53.55
N ALA A 68 -17.41 12.64 52.40
CA ALA A 68 -17.45 13.64 51.31
C ALA A 68 -18.13 13.19 50.00
N GLY A 69 -18.54 11.93 49.84
CA GLY A 69 -19.07 11.48 48.55
C GLY A 69 -20.22 10.47 48.61
N VAL A 70 -20.91 10.39 47.47
CA VAL A 70 -22.09 9.55 47.30
C VAL A 70 -21.67 8.15 46.86
N ALA A 71 -22.26 7.12 47.48
CA ALA A 71 -22.07 5.73 47.04
C ALA A 71 -22.75 5.51 45.67
N VAL A 72 -22.03 4.91 44.74
CA VAL A 72 -22.51 4.67 43.38
C VAL A 72 -22.68 3.18 43.14
N ARG A 73 -23.91 2.74 42.89
CA ARG A 73 -24.22 1.35 42.60
C ARG A 73 -23.81 0.95 41.20
N VAL A 74 -23.04 -0.11 41.08
CA VAL A 74 -22.61 -0.63 39.76
C VAL A 74 -23.66 -1.59 39.21
N MET A 75 -24.17 -1.27 38.02
CA MET A 75 -25.13 -2.12 37.30
C MET A 75 -24.44 -2.86 36.17
N LYS A 76 -24.79 -4.14 35.99
CA LYS A 76 -24.31 -5.01 34.90
C LYS A 76 -22.78 -4.96 34.70
N PRO A 77 -21.98 -5.37 35.70
CA PRO A 77 -20.52 -5.26 35.63
C PRO A 77 -19.89 -6.07 34.49
N LEU A 78 -20.57 -7.11 33.99
CA LEU A 78 -20.09 -7.95 32.90
C LEU A 78 -20.23 -7.32 31.50
N ASP A 79 -21.06 -6.28 31.37
CA ASP A 79 -21.23 -5.54 30.12
C ASP A 79 -20.10 -4.51 29.91
N ALA A 80 -19.15 -4.41 30.86
CA ALA A 80 -18.00 -3.53 30.75
C ALA A 80 -17.04 -4.04 29.67
N ALA A 81 -16.60 -3.14 28.79
CA ALA A 81 -15.58 -3.38 27.79
C ALA A 81 -14.22 -3.75 28.42
N GLU A 82 -13.95 -3.23 29.62
CA GLU A 82 -12.80 -3.60 30.44
C GLU A 82 -13.30 -3.80 31.87
N LEU A 83 -13.08 -5.00 32.40
CA LEU A 83 -13.36 -5.36 33.80
C LEU A 83 -12.08 -5.92 34.42
N SER A 84 -11.42 -5.10 35.24
CA SER A 84 -10.19 -5.50 35.93
C SER A 84 -10.50 -6.52 37.03
N LEU A 85 -10.02 -7.75 36.85
CA LEU A 85 -10.08 -8.83 37.83
C LEU A 85 -8.66 -9.23 38.21
N GLU A 86 -8.40 -9.40 39.50
CA GLU A 86 -7.11 -9.86 40.00
C GLU A 86 -7.09 -11.39 40.02
N THR A 87 -6.03 -12.02 39.53
CA THR A 87 -5.84 -13.47 39.68
C THR A 87 -5.51 -13.80 41.13
N VAL A 88 -6.44 -14.44 41.83
CA VAL A 88 -6.29 -14.83 43.24
C VAL A 88 -5.76 -16.25 43.41
N TYR A 89 -5.96 -17.10 42.41
CA TYR A 89 -5.44 -18.45 42.37
C TYR A 89 -5.11 -18.87 40.93
N GLU A 90 -4.00 -19.58 40.78
CA GLU A 90 -3.57 -20.15 39.52
C GLU A 90 -2.83 -21.47 39.79
N LYS A 91 -3.26 -22.53 39.11
CA LYS A 91 -2.61 -23.83 39.18
C LYS A 91 -2.61 -24.53 37.83
N PHE A 92 -1.43 -25.00 37.42
CA PHE A 92 -1.28 -25.81 36.21
C PHE A 92 -1.23 -27.30 36.55
N HIS A 93 -2.11 -28.07 35.93
CA HIS A 93 -2.19 -29.52 36.03
C HIS A 93 -1.58 -30.15 34.77
N PRO A 94 -0.33 -30.65 34.84
CA PRO A 94 0.34 -31.21 33.66
C PRO A 94 -0.33 -32.50 33.19
N SER A 95 -0.37 -32.70 31.87
CA SER A 95 -0.81 -33.95 31.27
C SER A 95 0.25 -35.03 31.53
N VAL A 96 -0.10 -36.07 32.28
CA VAL A 96 0.77 -37.26 32.46
C VAL A 96 0.82 -38.01 31.14
N GLN A 97 2.00 -38.12 30.52
CA GLN A 97 2.17 -38.78 29.22
C GLN A 97 2.56 -40.26 29.44
N SER A 98 1.75 -41.21 28.98
CA SER A 98 2.17 -42.61 28.84
C SER A 98 2.93 -42.80 27.52
N PHE A 99 3.84 -43.78 27.46
CA PHE A 99 4.63 -44.08 26.25
C PHE A 99 3.75 -44.38 25.01
N THR A 100 2.53 -44.91 25.21
CA THR A 100 1.54 -45.16 24.16
C THR A 100 0.92 -43.88 23.61
N ASP A 101 0.77 -42.84 24.44
CA ASP A 101 0.10 -41.59 24.07
C ASP A 101 0.99 -40.75 23.15
N VAL A 102 2.30 -40.83 23.31
CA VAL A 102 3.29 -40.12 22.48
C VAL A 102 3.11 -40.47 21.00
N ILE A 103 2.93 -41.75 20.66
CA ILE A 103 2.72 -42.19 19.27
C ILE A 103 1.39 -41.67 18.73
N GLY A 104 0.32 -41.71 19.53
CA GLY A 104 -0.99 -41.18 19.17
C GLY A 104 -0.97 -39.68 18.87
N HIS A 105 -0.20 -38.89 19.62
CA HIS A 105 -0.07 -37.44 19.41
C HIS A 105 0.64 -37.06 18.11
N TYR A 106 1.64 -37.84 17.67
CA TYR A 106 2.28 -37.63 16.36
C TYR A 106 1.33 -37.93 15.19
N ILE A 107 0.43 -38.91 15.36
CA ILE A 107 -0.57 -39.25 14.34
C ILE A 107 -1.71 -38.22 14.34
N SER A 108 -2.18 -37.82 15.53
CA SER A 108 -3.26 -36.84 15.69
C SER A 108 -2.84 -35.41 15.34
N GLY A 109 -1.54 -35.10 15.39
CA GLY A 109 -1.02 -33.73 15.21
C GLY A 109 -1.34 -32.79 16.37
N GLU A 110 -1.79 -33.31 17.51
CA GLU A 110 -2.06 -32.55 18.73
C GLU A 110 -1.34 -33.20 19.92
N ARG A 111 -0.68 -32.37 20.74
CA ARG A 111 0.03 -32.80 21.94
C ARG A 111 -0.47 -32.01 23.17
N PRO A 112 -1.21 -32.61 24.11
CA PRO A 112 -1.66 -31.94 25.32
C PRO A 112 -0.47 -31.64 26.24
N LYS A 113 -0.41 -30.41 26.76
CA LYS A 113 0.55 -29.98 27.80
C LYS A 113 -0.06 -30.11 29.18
N GLY A 114 -1.31 -29.74 29.34
CA GLY A 114 -2.02 -29.77 30.62
C GLY A 114 -3.20 -28.82 30.65
N ILE A 115 -3.82 -28.71 31.83
CA ILE A 115 -4.97 -27.85 32.08
C ILE A 115 -4.56 -26.82 33.14
N GLN A 116 -4.78 -25.55 32.85
CA GLN A 116 -4.61 -24.45 33.78
C GLN A 116 -5.95 -24.09 34.42
N GLU A 117 -6.01 -24.13 35.75
CA GLU A 117 -7.13 -23.68 36.56
C GLU A 117 -6.80 -22.31 37.14
N THR A 118 -7.63 -21.32 36.83
CA THR A 118 -7.46 -19.94 37.29
C THR A 118 -8.74 -19.43 37.95
N GLU A 119 -8.56 -18.72 39.05
CA GLU A 119 -9.60 -17.95 39.71
C GLU A 119 -9.20 -16.48 39.73
N GLN A 120 -10.05 -15.64 39.14
CA GLN A 120 -9.89 -14.19 39.14
C GLN A 120 -11.04 -13.55 39.89
N MET A 121 -10.77 -12.53 40.70
CA MET A 121 -11.78 -11.86 41.50
C MET A 121 -11.61 -10.33 41.50
N LEU A 122 -12.74 -9.63 41.51
CA LEU A 122 -12.79 -8.24 41.94
C LEU A 122 -13.00 -8.23 43.45
N LYS A 123 -11.93 -8.03 44.22
CA LYS A 123 -11.95 -8.13 45.68
C LYS A 123 -12.69 -6.93 46.30
N VAL A 124 -13.29 -7.18 47.46
CA VAL A 124 -13.84 -6.10 48.29
C VAL A 124 -12.67 -5.27 48.83
N GLY A 125 -12.80 -3.94 48.80
CA GLY A 125 -11.75 -3.03 49.23
C GLY A 125 -10.77 -2.60 48.13
N THR A 126 -10.86 -3.16 46.93
CA THR A 126 -10.05 -2.72 45.78
C THR A 126 -10.55 -1.37 45.28
N THR A 127 -9.62 -0.47 44.96
CA THR A 127 -9.92 0.78 44.26
C THR A 127 -10.24 0.50 42.80
N LEU A 128 -11.38 0.99 42.34
CA LEU A 128 -11.88 0.78 40.99
C LEU A 128 -12.40 2.09 40.41
N THR A 129 -12.03 2.37 39.17
CA THR A 129 -12.53 3.48 38.38
C THR A 129 -13.63 3.01 37.45
N GLY A 130 -14.86 3.49 37.71
CA GLY A 130 -15.99 3.29 36.81
C GLY A 130 -16.20 4.46 35.85
N VAL A 131 -16.36 4.17 34.56
CA VAL A 131 -16.67 5.15 33.50
C VAL A 131 -17.90 4.69 32.74
N GLY A 132 -18.96 5.51 32.75
CA GLY A 132 -20.25 5.17 32.14
C GLY A 132 -21.30 6.24 32.40
N GLU A 133 -22.56 5.89 32.17
CA GLU A 133 -23.71 6.77 32.40
C GLU A 133 -24.14 6.69 33.88
N LEU A 134 -24.32 7.84 34.51
CA LEU A 134 -24.84 7.95 35.87
C LEU A 134 -26.32 8.30 35.84
N VAL A 135 -27.12 7.48 36.52
CA VAL A 135 -28.57 7.68 36.65
C VAL A 135 -28.95 7.68 38.12
N LEU A 136 -29.71 8.69 38.53
CA LEU A 136 -30.32 8.74 39.86
C LEU A 136 -31.65 7.99 39.82
N ASP A 137 -31.78 6.91 40.59
CA ASP A 137 -33.01 6.14 40.72
C ASP A 137 -33.29 5.84 42.20
N ASN A 138 -34.49 6.20 42.67
CA ASN A 138 -34.95 5.98 44.05
C ASN A 138 -33.92 6.38 45.12
N ALA A 139 -33.34 7.57 45.01
CA ALA A 139 -32.27 8.10 45.88
C ALA A 139 -30.93 7.33 45.86
N THR A 140 -30.75 6.39 44.92
CA THR A 140 -29.47 5.71 44.69
C THR A 140 -28.87 6.15 43.35
N ILE A 141 -27.59 6.54 43.35
CA ILE A 141 -26.87 6.80 42.09
C ILE A 141 -26.43 5.46 41.53
N LYS A 142 -26.76 5.19 40.27
CA LYS A 142 -26.40 3.97 39.56
C LYS A 142 -25.46 4.30 38.40
N LEU A 143 -24.37 3.55 38.29
CA LEU A 143 -23.48 3.53 37.14
C LEU A 143 -23.91 2.40 36.22
N GLN A 144 -24.21 2.72 34.95
CA GLN A 144 -24.69 1.77 33.96
C GLN A 144 -24.05 1.99 32.58
N PRO A 145 -24.13 0.99 31.68
CA PRO A 145 -23.73 1.16 30.28
C PRO A 145 -24.51 2.31 29.60
N PRO A 146 -23.84 3.20 28.87
CA PRO A 146 -24.50 4.30 28.18
C PRO A 146 -25.50 3.83 27.12
N LYS A 147 -26.67 4.49 27.04
CA LYS A 147 -27.71 4.14 26.04
C LYS A 147 -27.27 4.32 24.58
N GLN A 148 -26.28 5.17 24.32
CA GLN A 148 -25.78 5.48 22.97
C GLN A 148 -24.83 4.41 22.42
N GLY A 149 -24.69 3.25 23.07
CA GLY A 149 -23.78 2.19 22.65
C GLY A 149 -22.30 2.52 22.86
N MET A 150 -22.00 3.57 23.63
CA MET A 150 -20.64 3.88 24.03
C MET A 150 -20.12 2.84 25.02
N PRO A 151 -18.81 2.55 25.01
CA PRO A 151 -18.22 1.56 25.89
C PRO A 151 -18.32 1.98 27.37
N TYR A 152 -18.51 0.98 28.21
CA TYR A 152 -18.60 1.06 29.64
C TYR A 152 -17.32 0.44 30.25
N TYR A 153 -16.70 1.08 31.24
CA TYR A 153 -15.42 0.61 31.78
C TYR A 153 -15.44 0.50 33.30
N LEU A 154 -14.83 -0.57 33.80
CA LEU A 154 -14.58 -0.86 35.21
C LEU A 154 -13.12 -1.29 35.35
N SER A 155 -12.22 -0.33 35.57
CA SER A 155 -10.78 -0.57 35.56
C SER A 155 -10.15 -0.27 36.92
N ASP A 156 -9.08 -0.98 37.25
CA ASP A 156 -8.21 -0.76 38.39
C ASP A 156 -7.27 0.45 38.22
N VAL A 157 -7.20 1.02 37.01
CA VAL A 157 -6.35 2.17 36.71
C VAL A 157 -7.14 3.49 36.73
N ASP A 158 -6.43 4.59 36.96
CA ASP A 158 -7.01 5.94 37.04
C ASP A 158 -7.57 6.41 35.70
N PHE A 159 -8.56 7.30 35.75
CA PHE A 159 -9.20 7.87 34.56
C PHE A 159 -8.21 8.50 33.60
N ASP A 160 -7.21 9.24 34.10
CA ASP A 160 -6.20 9.91 33.28
C ASP A 160 -5.35 8.92 32.50
N THR A 161 -5.00 7.79 33.12
CA THR A 161 -4.21 6.74 32.45
C THR A 161 -5.02 6.00 31.38
N LEU A 162 -6.31 5.76 31.63
CA LEU A 162 -7.23 5.18 30.65
C LEU A 162 -7.38 6.11 29.44
N LEU A 163 -7.52 7.41 29.70
CA LEU A 163 -7.61 8.43 28.67
C LEU A 163 -6.29 8.51 27.87
N GLN A 164 -5.14 8.53 28.55
CA GLN A 164 -3.83 8.56 27.90
C GLN A 164 -3.57 7.33 27.03
N LYS A 165 -4.02 6.14 27.45
CA LYS A 165 -3.94 4.90 26.67
C LYS A 165 -4.77 4.99 25.38
N GLN A 166 -5.94 5.62 25.44
CA GLN A 166 -6.77 5.84 24.25
C GLN A 166 -6.16 6.92 23.33
N GLU A 167 -5.67 8.01 23.90
CA GLU A 167 -5.05 9.09 23.12
C GLU A 167 -3.75 8.67 22.43
N SER A 168 -2.92 7.85 23.07
CA SER A 168 -1.65 7.40 22.50
C SER A 168 -1.87 6.55 21.25
N ASN A 169 -2.88 5.68 21.27
CA ASN A 169 -3.32 4.94 20.10
C ASN A 169 -3.74 5.89 18.98
N VAL A 170 -4.59 6.88 19.26
CA VAL A 170 -5.02 7.86 18.24
C VAL A 170 -3.84 8.66 17.69
N ARG A 171 -2.90 9.09 18.55
CA ARG A 171 -1.68 9.80 18.12
C ARG A 171 -0.83 8.92 17.21
N PHE A 172 -0.63 7.66 17.57
CA PHE A 172 0.10 6.70 16.73
C PHE A 172 -0.53 6.56 15.36
N TRP A 173 -1.85 6.34 15.28
CA TRP A 173 -2.56 6.25 14.00
C TRP A 173 -2.49 7.54 13.18
N LYS A 174 -2.60 8.72 13.81
CA LYS A 174 -2.42 10.01 13.14
C LYS A 174 -1.02 10.13 12.53
N ILE A 175 0.04 9.83 13.29
CA ILE A 175 1.42 9.86 12.79
C ILE A 175 1.59 8.92 11.60
N LEU A 176 1.06 7.70 11.71
CA LEU A 176 1.12 6.70 10.65
C LEU A 176 0.47 7.21 9.36
N THR A 177 -0.73 7.82 9.45
CA THR A 177 -1.41 8.39 8.28
C THR A 177 -0.63 9.53 7.61
N VAL A 178 0.03 10.39 8.40
CA VAL A 178 0.87 11.48 7.87
C VAL A 178 2.09 10.92 7.16
N VAL A 179 2.77 9.93 7.74
CA VAL A 179 3.97 9.30 7.13
C VAL A 179 3.61 8.65 5.79
N PHE A 180 2.53 7.87 5.73
CA PHE A 180 2.07 7.29 4.47
C PHE A 180 1.62 8.35 3.45
N GLY A 181 0.97 9.44 3.90
CA GLY A 181 0.65 10.58 3.05
C GLY A 181 1.88 11.23 2.43
N LEU A 182 2.94 11.46 3.21
CA LEU A 182 4.19 12.02 2.69
C LEU A 182 4.90 11.06 1.73
N ALA A 183 4.94 9.76 2.06
CA ALA A 183 5.56 8.75 1.20
C ALA A 183 4.84 8.65 -0.16
N THR A 184 3.51 8.65 -0.16
CA THR A 184 2.72 8.61 -1.41
C THR A 184 2.92 9.88 -2.24
N CYS A 185 2.92 11.06 -1.64
CA CYS A 185 3.23 12.32 -2.33
C CYS A 185 4.65 12.31 -2.92
N ALA A 186 5.65 11.82 -2.19
CA ALA A 186 7.03 11.73 -2.68
C ALA A 186 7.15 10.77 -3.88
N VAL A 187 6.49 9.60 -3.81
CA VAL A 187 6.46 8.62 -4.91
C VAL A 187 5.75 9.20 -6.13
N LEU A 188 4.59 9.84 -5.95
CA LEU A 188 3.87 10.49 -7.05
C LEU A 188 4.72 11.60 -7.69
N PHE A 189 5.37 12.45 -6.89
CA PHE A 189 6.28 13.47 -7.39
C PHE A 189 7.45 12.85 -8.17
N PHE A 190 8.04 11.76 -7.68
CA PHE A 190 9.12 11.07 -8.37
C PHE A 190 8.65 10.47 -9.71
N ILE A 191 7.48 9.83 -9.75
CA ILE A 191 6.90 9.27 -10.98
C ILE A 191 6.60 10.39 -11.98
N LEU A 192 5.95 11.47 -11.56
CA LEU A 192 5.64 12.62 -12.41
C LEU A 192 6.91 13.28 -12.95
N ARG A 193 7.93 13.47 -12.10
CA ARG A 193 9.23 14.01 -12.52
C ARG A 193 9.93 13.08 -13.51
N LYS A 194 9.88 11.76 -13.29
CA LYS A 194 10.45 10.76 -14.21
C LYS A 194 9.72 10.78 -15.55
N GLN A 195 8.39 10.82 -15.55
CA GLN A 195 7.58 10.93 -16.77
C GLN A 195 7.85 12.23 -17.51
N TYR A 196 7.93 13.36 -16.80
CA TYR A 196 8.22 14.66 -17.40
C TYR A 196 9.61 14.70 -18.05
N ARG A 197 10.65 14.20 -17.37
CA ARG A 197 12.00 14.09 -17.95
C ARG A 197 12.00 13.19 -19.19
N HIS A 198 11.35 12.03 -19.12
CA HIS A 198 11.25 11.10 -20.24
C HIS A 198 10.50 11.71 -21.43
N HIS A 199 9.43 12.47 -21.17
CA HIS A 199 8.69 13.16 -22.21
C HIS A 199 9.52 14.27 -22.87
N ARG A 200 10.26 15.04 -22.07
CA ARG A 200 11.15 16.09 -22.56
C ARG A 200 12.30 15.54 -23.41
N GLU A 201 12.92 14.44 -22.98
CA GLU A 201 13.98 13.75 -23.75
C GLU A 201 13.44 13.22 -25.09
N ARG A 202 12.23 12.64 -25.09
CA ARG A 202 11.56 12.19 -26.33
C ARG A 202 11.24 13.35 -27.27
N GLN A 203 10.78 14.48 -26.73
CA GLN A 203 10.52 15.67 -27.56
C GLN A 203 11.80 16.22 -28.18
N HIS A 204 12.88 16.33 -27.41
CA HIS A 204 14.17 16.79 -27.90
C HIS A 204 14.73 15.86 -28.99
N LEU A 205 14.63 14.54 -28.79
CA LEU A 205 15.07 13.57 -29.80
C LEU A 205 14.24 13.66 -31.09
N LYS A 206 12.93 13.87 -30.98
CA LYS A 206 12.05 14.12 -32.13
C LYS A 206 12.42 15.42 -32.87
N GLN A 207 12.65 16.51 -32.14
CA GLN A 207 13.10 17.78 -32.73
C GLN A 207 14.42 17.60 -33.48
N MET A 208 15.41 16.94 -32.88
CA MET A 208 16.69 16.64 -33.55
C MET A 208 16.50 15.77 -34.81
N GLN A 209 15.60 14.78 -34.78
CA GLN A 209 15.28 13.97 -35.95
C GLN A 209 14.60 14.79 -37.05
N ASP A 210 13.66 15.65 -36.69
CA ASP A 210 12.94 16.50 -37.64
C ASP A 210 13.87 17.54 -38.26
N GLU A 211 14.77 18.14 -37.48
CA GLU A 211 15.83 19.05 -37.96
C GLU A 211 16.78 18.34 -38.93
N PHE A 212 17.25 17.14 -38.58
CA PHE A 212 18.12 16.35 -39.46
C PHE A 212 17.40 15.99 -40.76
N ARG A 213 16.13 15.58 -40.69
CA ARG A 213 15.30 15.28 -41.86
C ARG A 213 15.14 16.51 -42.75
N GLN A 214 14.83 17.67 -42.19
CA GLN A 214 14.71 18.91 -42.96
C GLN A 214 16.04 19.32 -43.61
N ALA A 215 17.17 19.18 -42.90
CA ALA A 215 18.49 19.45 -43.47
C ALA A 215 18.80 18.52 -44.64
N GLN A 216 18.49 17.22 -44.52
CA GLN A 216 18.65 16.24 -45.59
C GLN A 216 17.75 16.56 -46.79
N GLU A 217 16.49 16.93 -46.57
CA GLU A 217 15.56 17.33 -47.64
C GLU A 217 16.03 18.61 -48.36
N ARG A 218 16.61 19.58 -47.65
CA ARG A 218 17.21 20.79 -48.26
C ARG A 218 18.40 20.45 -49.15
N LEU A 219 19.34 19.64 -48.64
CA LEU A 219 20.50 19.20 -49.43
C LEU A 219 20.06 18.44 -50.68
N MET A 220 19.06 17.56 -50.57
CA MET A 220 18.54 16.81 -51.72
C MET A 220 17.88 17.73 -52.76
N ARG A 221 17.21 18.80 -52.33
CA ARG A 221 16.66 19.82 -53.24
C ARG A 221 17.77 20.61 -53.94
N GLU A 222 18.81 21.01 -53.22
CA GLU A 222 19.97 21.70 -53.80
C GLU A 222 20.68 20.83 -54.83
N VAL A 223 20.99 19.57 -54.48
CA VAL A 223 21.61 18.60 -55.41
C VAL A 223 20.71 18.34 -56.63
N ASN A 224 19.39 18.23 -56.45
CA ASN A 224 18.47 18.05 -57.58
C ASN A 224 18.34 19.31 -58.44
N ALA A 225 18.45 20.51 -57.87
CA ALA A 225 18.44 21.76 -58.62
C ALA A 225 19.73 21.92 -59.44
N GLU A 226 20.89 21.77 -58.81
CA GLU A 226 22.20 21.86 -59.47
C GLU A 226 22.42 20.71 -60.47
N GLY A 227 22.10 19.48 -60.07
CA GLY A 227 22.16 18.29 -60.93
C GLY A 227 21.16 18.35 -62.10
N GLY A 228 19.97 18.90 -61.85
CA GLY A 228 18.93 19.07 -62.87
C GLY A 228 19.32 20.08 -63.95
N GLU A 229 19.96 21.19 -63.60
CA GLU A 229 20.43 22.18 -64.57
C GLU A 229 21.68 21.71 -65.33
N THR A 230 22.64 21.09 -64.64
CA THR A 230 23.84 20.53 -65.28
C THR A 230 23.49 19.40 -66.25
N LEU A 231 22.61 18.46 -65.87
CA LEU A 231 22.13 17.40 -66.79
C LEU A 231 21.32 17.94 -67.96
N LYS A 232 20.52 19.00 -67.76
CA LYS A 232 19.76 19.64 -68.85
C LYS A 232 20.67 20.35 -69.85
N ASN A 233 21.83 20.85 -69.43
CA ASN A 233 22.78 21.56 -70.29
C ASN A 233 23.92 20.66 -70.82
N ALA A 234 24.04 19.42 -70.32
CA ALA A 234 25.02 18.45 -70.79
C ALA A 234 24.65 17.80 -72.15
N CYS A 235 25.67 17.50 -72.95
CA CYS A 235 25.56 16.76 -74.19
C CYS A 235 24.92 15.38 -73.93
N VAL A 236 23.88 15.03 -74.68
CA VAL A 236 23.14 13.76 -74.48
C VAL A 236 23.95 12.52 -74.86
N ILE A 237 25.11 12.69 -75.49
CA ILE A 237 25.99 11.60 -75.93
C ILE A 237 27.06 11.30 -74.88
N CYS A 238 27.86 12.29 -74.49
CA CYS A 238 28.94 12.07 -73.52
C CYS A 238 28.55 12.37 -72.06
N LEU A 239 27.46 13.10 -71.83
CA LEU A 239 27.01 13.59 -70.51
C LEU A 239 28.04 14.44 -69.74
N SER A 240 29.18 14.78 -70.35
CA SER A 240 30.26 15.52 -69.71
C SER A 240 30.33 16.97 -70.19
N SER A 241 30.41 17.20 -71.50
CA SER A 241 30.55 18.53 -72.08
C SER A 241 29.18 19.20 -72.22
N THR A 242 29.12 20.53 -72.18
CA THR A 242 27.88 21.28 -72.43
C THR A 242 27.44 21.18 -73.90
N LYS A 243 26.13 21.30 -74.15
CA LYS A 243 25.57 21.34 -75.50
C LYS A 243 26.07 22.59 -76.21
N SER A 244 26.73 22.41 -77.34
CA SER A 244 27.32 23.52 -78.13
C SER A 244 26.99 23.43 -79.61
N CYS A 245 26.07 22.56 -80.02
CA CYS A 245 25.65 22.39 -81.40
C CYS A 245 24.13 22.48 -81.55
N VAL A 246 23.67 23.28 -82.52
CA VAL A 246 22.29 23.24 -83.03
C VAL A 246 22.28 22.51 -84.36
N PHE A 247 21.43 21.49 -84.49
CA PHE A 247 21.20 20.82 -85.76
C PHE A 247 20.09 21.53 -86.54
N LEU A 248 20.43 22.06 -87.71
CA LEU A 248 19.46 22.70 -88.59
C LEU A 248 18.54 21.65 -89.24
N GLU A 249 17.39 22.09 -89.74
CA GLU A 249 16.20 21.28 -90.12
C GLU A 249 15.35 20.79 -88.94
N CYS A 250 15.95 20.22 -87.89
CA CYS A 250 15.19 19.69 -86.74
C CYS A 250 15.27 20.54 -85.46
N GLY A 251 16.19 21.50 -85.39
CA GLY A 251 16.30 22.48 -84.30
C GLY A 251 16.78 21.95 -82.95
N HIS A 252 17.14 20.67 -82.84
CA HIS A 252 17.54 20.10 -81.55
C HIS A 252 18.94 20.54 -81.11
N VAL A 253 19.03 21.03 -79.88
CA VAL A 253 20.29 21.37 -79.19
C VAL A 253 20.59 20.23 -78.21
N CYS A 254 21.39 19.26 -78.64
CA CYS A 254 21.58 18.03 -77.87
C CYS A 254 23.01 17.51 -77.79
N SER A 255 23.97 17.99 -78.60
CA SER A 255 25.35 17.51 -78.55
C SER A 255 26.38 18.62 -78.31
N CYS A 256 27.56 18.23 -77.81
CA CYS A 256 28.77 19.05 -77.93
C CYS A 256 29.42 18.83 -79.31
N ASN A 257 30.38 19.69 -79.64
CA ASN A 257 31.08 19.66 -80.94
C ASN A 257 31.86 18.36 -81.17
N GLU A 258 32.57 17.85 -80.16
CA GLU A 258 33.34 16.61 -80.25
C GLU A 258 32.43 15.41 -80.54
N CYS A 259 31.32 15.28 -79.81
CA CYS A 259 30.36 14.20 -80.06
C CYS A 259 29.67 14.31 -81.43
N TYR A 260 29.38 15.52 -81.91
CA TYR A 260 28.85 15.72 -83.26
C TYR A 260 29.84 15.29 -84.35
N GLN A 261 31.13 15.56 -84.16
CA GLN A 261 32.17 15.13 -85.10
C GLN A 261 32.31 13.61 -85.14
N ALA A 262 32.15 12.96 -83.98
CA ALA A 262 32.19 11.51 -83.85
C ALA A 262 30.92 10.77 -84.31
N LEU A 263 29.86 11.47 -84.73
CA LEU A 263 28.65 10.82 -85.24
C LEU A 263 28.93 10.07 -86.55
N PRO A 264 28.43 8.83 -86.71
CA PRO A 264 28.63 8.05 -87.92
C PRO A 264 27.92 8.68 -89.13
N GLU A 265 28.52 8.53 -90.31
CA GLU A 265 27.91 8.99 -91.57
C GLU A 265 26.88 7.98 -92.11
N PRO A 266 25.70 8.43 -92.58
CA PRO A 266 25.23 9.82 -92.61
C PRO A 266 24.77 10.33 -91.22
N LYS A 267 25.15 11.57 -90.88
CA LYS A 267 24.89 12.17 -89.56
C LYS A 267 23.39 12.32 -89.29
N ARG A 268 22.92 11.82 -88.15
CA ARG A 268 21.51 11.90 -87.70
C ARG A 268 21.40 12.47 -86.30
N CYS A 269 20.33 13.24 -86.06
CA CYS A 269 20.04 13.79 -84.74
C CYS A 269 19.77 12.66 -83.72
N PRO A 270 20.45 12.62 -82.56
CA PRO A 270 20.22 11.61 -81.51
C PRO A 270 18.79 11.63 -80.94
N ILE A 271 18.08 12.76 -81.01
CA ILE A 271 16.74 12.93 -80.44
C ILE A 271 15.65 12.48 -81.42
N CYS A 272 15.63 13.05 -82.63
CA CYS A 272 14.55 12.83 -83.60
C CYS A 272 14.94 11.96 -84.80
N ARG A 273 16.22 11.56 -84.90
CA ARG A 273 16.79 10.71 -85.98
C ARG A 273 16.74 11.31 -87.39
N GLN A 274 16.34 12.57 -87.54
CA GLN A 274 16.39 13.31 -88.80
C GLN A 274 17.85 13.52 -89.25
N GLY A 275 18.08 13.51 -90.56
CA GLY A 275 19.41 13.76 -91.14
C GLY A 275 19.89 15.20 -90.86
N ILE A 276 21.15 15.35 -90.48
CA ILE A 276 21.75 16.65 -90.16
C ILE A 276 22.44 17.17 -91.43
N SER A 277 21.87 18.19 -92.05
CA SER A 277 22.46 18.84 -93.24
C SER A 277 23.51 19.89 -92.85
N ARG A 278 23.24 20.63 -91.77
CA ARG A 278 24.07 21.76 -91.29
C ARG A 278 24.03 21.83 -89.76
N VAL A 279 25.16 22.24 -89.18
CA VAL A 279 25.30 22.49 -87.74
C VAL A 279 25.74 23.93 -87.50
N VAL A 280 25.22 24.56 -86.45
CA VAL A 280 25.67 25.88 -85.99
C VAL A 280 26.21 25.74 -84.57
N PRO A 281 27.45 26.18 -84.30
CA PRO A 281 27.98 26.19 -82.95
C PRO A 281 27.26 27.26 -82.10
N LEU A 282 26.83 26.87 -80.91
CA LEU A 282 26.34 27.79 -79.89
C LEU A 282 27.50 28.20 -79.00
N TYR A 283 27.70 29.51 -78.89
CA TYR A 283 28.57 30.09 -77.87
C TYR A 283 27.70 30.44 -76.67
N ASN A 284 27.74 29.60 -75.63
CA ASN A 284 27.20 29.98 -74.33
C ASN A 284 28.15 31.01 -73.69
N SER A 285 27.59 32.14 -73.23
CA SER A 285 28.28 33.13 -72.40
C SER A 285 28.37 32.67 -70.96
#